data_AF-A0A2C7A7V5-F1
#
_entry.id   AF-A0A2C7A7V5-F1
#
_cell.length_a   1.000
_cell.length_b   1.000
_cell.length_c   1.000
_cell.angle_alpha   90.00
_cell.angle_beta   90.00
_cell.angle_gamma   90.00
#
_symmetry.space_group_name_H-M   'P 1'
#
loop_
_entity.id
_entity.type
_entity.pdbx_description
1 polymer ?
#
loop_
_entity_poly.entity_id
_entity_poly.type
_entity_poly.pdbx_seq_one_letter_code
_entity_poly.pdbx_strand_id
1 'polypeptide(L)'
;MPTQSEARLAAGLDYLLSGDILWSRRHEPESMRLLGRLWRELPEESAARLAGRAVAGPPDVEDADRRAWQLASRLAEMRDAGDRPLPPEASALLTAYEAAHGPVEAPSSVRLGFEFERLGVPDRAGVSEREMRALKLEELVSLLQEPAVRQHRAFDDTRKSLMALWGEVVPSRPKAAARVLEQLAARGIWPGDTWQATLVAFSGMKRGCAKAALFRRMAPLLLQAPDSFLQNREVAWAIGYWLPGATRVTAADPADLFWQLWDRLAPIFFALPVSLGPDTSPLDAAINEPPGRLTEALLHRFFAYQPKVGQGIPAEAELRLRQVTSGGGDGFLLGRVILARHLTALFMTQQDWAQQHLVPKFSWTVPREAAALWKGFIAGGSIHPKVLSALKDDLLDTLRHHDSEVHRSKEQLWSLLVMACIEVPGLIEAKEAQSLLRSADPEARRHAAFQLYRMMPDDAAKAAAFWEARLGPWIDEAWPKDVGLRDAGSSENLALAAAASGEAFPLAVDLIAGTVVRCNQHFRLVHNLAENDLPERFPNDVLKLLDAITDGLGNSWDGLGLRRLLRRVLDANPHLSTDPRYTQLDANLRRQGG
;
A
#
# COMPACT_ATOMS: atom_id res chain seq x y z
N MET A 1 -24.62 -52.35 21.34
CA MET A 1 -23.61 -51.56 20.59
C MET A 1 -24.37 -50.80 19.53
N PRO A 2 -24.24 -49.46 19.44
CA PRO A 2 -24.93 -48.69 18.42
C PRO A 2 -24.55 -49.18 17.02
N THR A 3 -25.51 -49.17 16.10
CA THR A 3 -25.23 -49.50 14.70
C THR A 3 -24.26 -48.48 14.10
N GLN A 4 -23.52 -48.86 13.05
CA GLN A 4 -22.60 -47.94 12.37
C GLN A 4 -23.31 -46.66 11.85
N SER A 5 -24.63 -46.75 11.61
CA SER A 5 -25.47 -45.61 11.24
C SER A 5 -25.76 -44.68 12.43
N GLU A 6 -26.13 -45.22 13.58
CA GLU A 6 -26.37 -44.44 14.81
C GLU A 6 -25.11 -43.72 15.29
N ALA A 7 -23.94 -44.39 15.21
CA ALA A 7 -22.66 -43.78 15.56
C ALA A 7 -22.30 -42.59 14.65
N ARG A 8 -22.66 -42.64 13.36
CA ARG A 8 -22.44 -41.53 12.41
C ARG A 8 -23.38 -40.35 12.67
N LEU A 9 -24.64 -40.61 13.00
CA LEU A 9 -25.61 -39.57 13.35
C LEU A 9 -25.23 -38.87 14.65
N ALA A 10 -24.78 -39.62 15.67
CA ALA A 10 -24.29 -39.07 16.92
C ALA A 10 -23.05 -38.16 16.72
N ALA A 11 -22.07 -38.62 15.94
CA ALA A 11 -20.89 -37.81 15.61
C ALA A 11 -21.23 -36.54 14.83
N GLY A 12 -22.19 -36.62 13.89
CA GLY A 12 -22.68 -35.44 13.16
C GLY A 12 -23.39 -34.44 14.06
N LEU A 13 -24.19 -34.92 15.02
CA LEU A 13 -24.84 -34.06 16.01
C LEU A 13 -23.80 -33.36 16.90
N ASP A 14 -22.85 -34.11 17.45
CA ASP A 14 -21.79 -33.54 18.29
C ASP A 14 -20.95 -32.50 17.51
N TYR A 15 -20.71 -32.72 16.22
CA TYR A 15 -20.03 -31.76 15.37
C TYR A 15 -20.82 -30.46 15.19
N LEU A 16 -22.13 -30.51 14.90
CA LEU A 16 -22.95 -29.29 14.78
C LEU A 16 -23.12 -28.55 16.11
N LEU A 17 -23.14 -29.30 17.23
CA LEU A 17 -23.26 -28.71 18.57
C LEU A 17 -21.94 -28.15 19.11
N SER A 18 -20.80 -28.49 18.49
CA SER A 18 -19.47 -28.01 18.90
C SER A 18 -19.27 -26.54 18.55
N GLY A 19 -18.96 -25.72 19.56
CA GLY A 19 -18.60 -24.31 19.39
C GLY A 19 -19.64 -23.50 18.61
N ASP A 20 -19.19 -22.81 17.56
CA ASP A 20 -19.98 -21.96 16.67
C ASP A 20 -20.36 -22.64 15.35
N ILE A 21 -20.14 -23.95 15.18
CA ILE A 21 -20.24 -24.63 13.88
C ILE A 21 -21.61 -24.48 13.21
N LEU A 22 -22.71 -24.64 13.95
CA LEU A 22 -24.08 -24.41 13.45
C LEU A 22 -24.30 -22.96 12.91
N TRP A 23 -23.52 -22.01 13.43
CA TRP A 23 -23.63 -20.58 13.19
C TRP A 23 -22.50 -20.01 12.32
N SER A 24 -21.51 -20.84 11.95
CA SER A 24 -20.28 -20.43 11.30
C SER A 24 -20.50 -20.10 9.83
N ARG A 25 -20.06 -18.91 9.39
CA ARG A 25 -20.10 -18.51 7.98
C ARG A 25 -19.07 -19.21 7.09
N ARG A 26 -18.00 -19.77 7.69
CA ARG A 26 -16.92 -20.42 6.94
C ARG A 26 -17.32 -21.77 6.33
N HIS A 27 -18.29 -22.44 6.94
CA HIS A 27 -18.76 -23.78 6.55
C HIS A 27 -20.29 -23.81 6.46
N GLU A 28 -20.91 -22.66 6.19
CA GLU A 28 -22.36 -22.50 6.19
C GLU A 28 -23.06 -23.51 5.25
N PRO A 29 -22.61 -23.73 4.00
CA PRO A 29 -23.20 -24.73 3.11
C PRO A 29 -23.19 -26.16 3.68
N GLU A 30 -22.06 -26.59 4.24
CA GLU A 30 -21.87 -27.92 4.81
C GLU A 30 -22.69 -28.10 6.09
N SER A 31 -22.72 -27.07 6.95
CA SER A 31 -23.49 -27.08 8.19
C SER A 31 -25.00 -27.14 7.93
N MET A 32 -25.51 -26.45 6.91
CA MET A 32 -26.94 -26.43 6.57
C MET A 32 -27.37 -27.77 5.96
N ARG A 33 -26.53 -28.34 5.09
CA ARG A 33 -26.74 -29.71 4.57
C ARG A 33 -26.76 -30.75 5.67
N LEU A 34 -25.81 -30.66 6.60
CA LEU A 34 -25.74 -31.57 7.74
C LEU A 34 -26.94 -31.36 8.66
N LEU A 35 -27.34 -30.11 8.93
CA LEU A 35 -28.52 -29.76 9.73
C LEU A 35 -29.79 -30.40 9.17
N GLY A 36 -30.11 -30.16 7.89
CA GLY A 36 -31.30 -30.72 7.26
C GLY A 36 -31.27 -32.25 7.17
N ARG A 37 -30.08 -32.85 7.02
CA ARG A 37 -29.93 -34.32 7.06
C ARG A 37 -30.16 -34.89 8.46
N LEU A 38 -29.48 -34.34 9.46
CA LEU A 38 -29.61 -34.77 10.85
C LEU A 38 -31.02 -34.55 11.38
N TRP A 39 -31.68 -33.45 11.00
CA TRP A 39 -33.05 -33.18 11.40
C TRP A 39 -34.02 -34.28 10.97
N ARG A 40 -33.81 -34.89 9.79
CA ARG A 40 -34.61 -36.04 9.32
C ARG A 40 -34.28 -37.34 10.04
N GLU A 41 -32.99 -37.60 10.23
CA GLU A 41 -32.50 -38.95 10.56
C GLU A 41 -32.28 -39.17 12.08
N LEU A 42 -32.15 -38.11 12.88
CA LEU A 42 -31.86 -38.23 14.32
C LEU A 42 -33.05 -38.83 15.11
N PRO A 43 -32.81 -39.64 16.15
CA PRO A 43 -33.83 -40.01 17.14
C PRO A 43 -34.44 -38.77 17.82
N GLU A 44 -35.64 -38.90 18.38
CA GLU A 44 -36.43 -37.81 18.94
C GLU A 44 -35.68 -37.00 20.03
N GLU A 45 -35.02 -37.68 20.95
CA GLU A 45 -34.22 -37.05 22.02
C GLU A 45 -33.04 -36.23 21.46
N SER A 46 -32.35 -36.77 20.46
CA SER A 46 -31.24 -36.10 19.79
C SER A 46 -31.69 -34.93 18.90
N ALA A 47 -32.86 -35.05 18.28
CA ALA A 47 -33.48 -33.97 17.53
C ALA A 47 -33.89 -32.82 18.46
N ALA A 48 -34.45 -33.11 19.64
CA ALA A 48 -34.77 -32.10 20.64
C ALA A 48 -33.54 -31.30 21.07
N ARG A 49 -32.38 -31.95 21.23
CA ARG A 49 -31.09 -31.27 21.52
C ARG A 49 -30.67 -30.33 20.39
N LEU A 50 -30.79 -30.76 19.14
CA LEU A 50 -30.45 -29.93 17.97
C LEU A 50 -31.37 -28.72 17.84
N ALA A 51 -32.69 -28.92 18.05
CA ALA A 51 -33.66 -27.83 18.05
C ALA A 51 -33.43 -26.84 19.19
N GLY A 52 -33.12 -27.32 20.39
CA GLY A 52 -32.76 -26.46 21.53
C GLY A 52 -31.54 -25.58 21.23
N ARG A 53 -30.53 -26.11 20.53
CA ARG A 53 -29.37 -25.32 20.10
C ARG A 53 -29.75 -24.25 19.07
N ALA A 54 -30.62 -24.57 18.10
CA ALA A 54 -31.09 -23.62 17.10
C ALA A 54 -31.93 -22.49 17.73
N VAL A 55 -32.82 -22.82 18.67
CA VAL A 55 -33.67 -21.86 19.41
C VAL A 55 -32.84 -20.93 20.30
N ALA A 56 -31.78 -21.43 20.94
CA ALA A 56 -30.89 -20.60 21.76
C ALA A 56 -30.19 -19.47 20.96
N GLY A 57 -30.06 -19.67 19.64
CA GLY A 57 -29.40 -18.74 18.73
C GLY A 57 -27.87 -18.72 18.86
N PRO A 58 -27.20 -17.92 18.04
CA PRO A 58 -25.75 -17.78 18.06
C PRO A 58 -25.27 -17.11 19.37
N PRO A 59 -24.17 -17.60 20.00
CA PRO A 59 -23.71 -17.11 21.30
C PRO A 59 -23.12 -15.69 21.25
N ASP A 60 -22.39 -15.32 20.18
CA ASP A 60 -21.57 -14.10 20.12
C ASP A 60 -22.03 -13.11 19.02
N VAL A 61 -23.34 -12.85 18.95
CA VAL A 61 -23.92 -11.88 17.99
C VAL A 61 -24.68 -10.80 18.77
N GLU A 62 -24.07 -9.61 18.89
CA GLU A 62 -24.65 -8.43 19.56
C GLU A 62 -25.78 -7.78 18.75
N ASP A 63 -25.78 -7.95 17.42
CA ASP A 63 -26.80 -7.41 16.53
C ASP A 63 -28.07 -8.28 16.58
N ALA A 64 -29.14 -7.72 17.15
CA ALA A 64 -30.41 -8.41 17.36
C ALA A 64 -31.08 -8.88 16.06
N ASP A 65 -31.01 -8.08 14.99
CA ASP A 65 -31.62 -8.41 13.69
C ASP A 65 -30.82 -9.52 13.00
N ARG A 66 -29.49 -9.43 13.06
CA ARG A 66 -28.60 -10.48 12.54
C ARG A 66 -28.80 -11.80 13.27
N ARG A 67 -28.95 -11.74 14.60
CA ARG A 67 -29.22 -12.90 15.44
C ARG A 67 -30.56 -13.53 15.07
N ALA A 68 -31.60 -12.71 14.91
CA ALA A 68 -32.93 -13.15 14.53
C ALA A 68 -32.94 -13.83 13.14
N TRP A 69 -32.25 -13.25 12.15
CA TRP A 69 -32.13 -13.85 10.82
C TRP A 69 -31.37 -15.19 10.84
N GLN A 70 -30.23 -15.26 11.54
CA GLN A 70 -29.46 -16.51 11.62
C GLN A 70 -30.30 -17.63 12.22
N LEU A 71 -31.00 -17.34 13.31
CA LEU A 71 -31.94 -18.28 13.92
C LEU A 71 -33.04 -18.70 12.93
N ALA A 72 -33.74 -17.74 12.31
CA ALA A 72 -34.82 -18.02 11.38
C ALA A 72 -34.37 -18.87 10.18
N SER A 73 -33.18 -18.60 9.62
CA SER A 73 -32.65 -19.38 8.48
C SER A 73 -32.41 -20.86 8.81
N ARG A 74 -31.93 -21.19 10.02
CA ARG A 74 -31.70 -22.58 10.45
C ARG A 74 -33.02 -23.30 10.75
N LEU A 75 -33.99 -22.58 11.32
CA LEU A 75 -35.32 -23.13 11.56
C LEU A 75 -36.10 -23.37 10.26
N ALA A 76 -35.95 -22.48 9.27
CA ALA A 76 -36.51 -22.68 7.94
C ALA A 76 -35.90 -23.91 7.24
N GLU A 77 -34.57 -24.11 7.34
CA GLU A 77 -33.92 -25.33 6.83
C GLU A 77 -34.46 -26.59 7.51
N MET A 78 -34.66 -26.57 8.83
CA MET A 78 -35.25 -27.70 9.55
C MET A 78 -36.71 -27.95 9.16
N ARG A 79 -37.51 -26.89 8.96
CA ARG A 79 -38.89 -26.98 8.46
C ARG A 79 -38.94 -27.63 7.08
N ASP A 80 -38.03 -27.24 6.19
CA ASP A 80 -38.05 -27.65 4.78
C ASP A 80 -37.30 -28.98 4.54
N ALA A 81 -36.53 -29.44 5.54
CA ALA A 81 -35.73 -30.65 5.45
C ALA A 81 -36.54 -31.96 5.45
N GLY A 82 -37.82 -31.98 5.84
CA GLY A 82 -38.66 -33.17 5.78
C GLY A 82 -39.90 -33.11 6.68
N ASP A 83 -40.65 -34.21 6.80
CA ASP A 83 -41.97 -34.23 7.47
C ASP A 83 -41.93 -34.11 9.01
N ARG A 84 -40.74 -33.94 9.61
CA ARG A 84 -40.61 -33.78 11.06
C ARG A 84 -41.01 -32.36 11.47
N PRO A 85 -42.07 -32.17 12.28
CA PRO A 85 -42.49 -30.85 12.70
C PRO A 85 -41.46 -30.18 13.62
N LEU A 86 -41.31 -28.86 13.50
CA LEU A 86 -40.54 -28.07 14.45
C LEU A 86 -41.21 -28.10 15.83
N PRO A 87 -40.42 -28.09 16.93
CA PRO A 87 -40.96 -27.88 18.26
C PRO A 87 -41.75 -26.56 18.36
N PRO A 88 -42.77 -26.46 19.24
CA PRO A 88 -43.64 -25.29 19.31
C PRO A 88 -42.90 -23.95 19.46
N GLU A 89 -41.83 -23.92 20.26
CA GLU A 89 -41.00 -22.74 20.49
C GLU A 89 -40.25 -22.30 19.22
N ALA A 90 -39.65 -23.26 18.50
CA ALA A 90 -38.99 -23.00 17.22
C ALA A 90 -39.98 -22.51 16.15
N SER A 91 -41.14 -23.15 16.07
CA SER A 91 -42.21 -22.75 15.14
C SER A 91 -42.71 -21.33 15.42
N ALA A 92 -42.88 -20.96 16.69
CA ALA A 92 -43.29 -19.62 17.08
C ALA A 92 -42.24 -18.55 16.73
N LEU A 93 -40.95 -18.83 16.95
CA LEU A 93 -39.86 -17.91 16.60
C LEU A 93 -39.76 -17.69 15.09
N LEU A 94 -39.86 -18.75 14.30
CA LEU A 94 -39.85 -18.64 12.84
C LEU A 94 -41.07 -17.85 12.34
N THR A 95 -42.26 -18.14 12.87
CA THR A 95 -43.49 -17.43 12.50
C THR A 95 -43.43 -15.94 12.86
N ALA A 96 -42.91 -15.60 14.05
CA ALA A 96 -42.76 -14.22 14.48
C ALA A 96 -41.78 -13.45 13.58
N TYR A 97 -40.69 -14.10 13.17
CA TYR A 97 -39.73 -13.53 12.22
C TYR A 97 -40.37 -13.32 10.83
N GLU A 98 -41.10 -14.31 10.32
CA GLU A 98 -41.76 -14.24 9.01
C GLU A 98 -42.88 -13.20 8.97
N ALA A 99 -43.60 -12.99 10.08
CA ALA A 99 -44.58 -11.92 10.21
C ALA A 99 -43.96 -10.51 10.15
N ALA A 100 -42.72 -10.36 10.64
CA ALA A 100 -42.01 -9.08 10.65
C ALA A 100 -41.21 -8.80 9.36
N HIS A 101 -40.75 -9.85 8.67
CA HIS A 101 -39.74 -9.73 7.60
C HIS A 101 -40.12 -10.44 6.28
N GLY A 102 -41.28 -11.09 6.21
CA GLY A 102 -41.71 -11.90 5.08
C GLY A 102 -41.24 -13.36 5.18
N PRO A 103 -41.78 -14.26 4.32
CA PRO A 103 -41.49 -15.69 4.36
C PRO A 103 -40.01 -15.98 4.14
N VAL A 104 -39.45 -16.90 4.95
CA VAL A 104 -38.05 -17.31 4.86
C VAL A 104 -37.99 -18.62 4.08
N GLU A 105 -37.45 -18.59 2.86
CA GLU A 105 -37.13 -19.82 2.12
C GLU A 105 -35.86 -20.47 2.70
N ALA A 106 -35.86 -21.79 2.86
CA ALA A 106 -34.63 -22.51 3.17
C ALA A 106 -33.55 -22.20 2.11
N PRO A 107 -32.30 -21.93 2.51
CA PRO A 107 -31.20 -21.80 1.56
C PRO A 107 -30.97 -23.17 0.93
N SER A 108 -31.66 -23.47 -0.18
CA SER A 108 -31.59 -24.79 -0.79
C SER A 108 -30.12 -25.21 -0.92
N SER A 109 -29.79 -26.37 -0.37
CA SER A 109 -28.42 -26.90 -0.32
C SER A 109 -27.74 -27.02 -1.70
N VAL A 110 -28.50 -26.84 -2.79
CA VAL A 110 -28.04 -26.78 -4.18
C VAL A 110 -27.58 -25.36 -4.59
N ARG A 111 -28.16 -24.27 -4.08
CA ARG A 111 -27.74 -22.88 -4.37
C ARG A 111 -26.41 -22.53 -3.70
N LEU A 112 -26.23 -22.91 -2.43
CA LEU A 112 -25.04 -22.54 -1.64
C LEU A 112 -23.72 -23.17 -2.13
N GLY A 113 -23.75 -24.33 -2.80
CA GLY A 113 -22.54 -25.04 -3.21
C GLY A 113 -21.96 -24.63 -4.56
N PHE A 114 -22.78 -24.12 -5.49
CA PHE A 114 -22.32 -23.69 -6.82
C PHE A 114 -22.10 -22.18 -6.93
N GLU A 115 -22.68 -21.38 -6.02
CA GLU A 115 -22.59 -19.91 -6.06
C GLU A 115 -21.34 -19.38 -5.31
N PHE A 116 -20.92 -20.02 -4.22
CA PHE A 116 -19.83 -19.51 -3.37
C PHE A 116 -18.43 -19.59 -4.03
N GLU A 117 -18.17 -20.60 -4.86
CA GLU A 117 -16.85 -20.79 -5.49
C GLU A 117 -16.64 -19.95 -6.77
N ARG A 118 -17.70 -19.39 -7.37
CA ARG A 118 -17.58 -18.73 -8.68
C ARG A 118 -18.19 -17.33 -8.78
N LEU A 119 -19.11 -16.95 -7.90
CA LEU A 119 -19.75 -15.63 -7.88
C LEU A 119 -19.90 -15.19 -6.42
N GLY A 120 -18.91 -14.47 -5.92
CA GLY A 120 -19.05 -13.80 -4.62
C GLY A 120 -20.31 -12.94 -4.63
N VAL A 121 -21.15 -13.15 -3.59
CA VAL A 121 -22.44 -12.49 -3.28
C VAL A 121 -23.67 -13.30 -3.74
N PRO A 122 -24.50 -13.84 -2.80
CA PRO A 122 -25.84 -14.33 -3.12
C PRO A 122 -26.71 -13.22 -3.69
N ASP A 123 -27.58 -13.56 -4.64
CA ASP A 123 -28.50 -12.66 -5.35
C ASP A 123 -29.47 -11.93 -4.40
N ARG A 124 -28.99 -10.84 -3.79
CA ARG A 124 -29.81 -9.87 -3.04
C ARG A 124 -30.26 -8.70 -3.92
N ALA A 125 -29.77 -8.61 -5.15
CA ALA A 125 -30.11 -7.56 -6.11
C ALA A 125 -31.36 -7.90 -6.95
N GLY A 126 -31.82 -9.16 -6.92
CA GLY A 126 -32.96 -9.64 -7.70
C GLY A 126 -32.68 -9.72 -9.21
N VAL A 127 -31.41 -9.60 -9.61
CA VAL A 127 -30.92 -9.60 -10.99
C VAL A 127 -29.50 -10.16 -11.01
N SER A 128 -29.25 -11.20 -11.79
CA SER A 128 -27.93 -11.77 -11.99
C SER A 128 -27.05 -10.92 -12.93
N GLU A 129 -25.74 -11.14 -12.91
CA GLU A 129 -24.78 -10.47 -13.81
C GLU A 129 -25.16 -10.67 -15.29
N ARG A 130 -25.57 -11.88 -15.65
CA ARG A 130 -25.97 -12.24 -17.02
C ARG A 130 -27.22 -11.48 -17.44
N GLU A 131 -28.21 -11.37 -16.55
CA GLU A 131 -29.44 -10.62 -16.80
C GLU A 131 -29.16 -9.14 -16.93
N MET A 132 -28.36 -8.56 -16.02
CA MET A 132 -27.96 -7.15 -16.07
C MET A 132 -27.20 -6.81 -17.36
N ARG A 133 -26.35 -7.73 -17.86
CA ARG A 133 -25.65 -7.58 -19.16
C ARG A 133 -26.60 -7.61 -20.36
N ALA A 134 -27.76 -8.26 -20.23
CA ALA A 134 -28.77 -8.41 -21.28
C ALA A 134 -29.79 -7.26 -21.31
N LEU A 135 -29.95 -6.51 -20.21
CA LEU A 135 -30.86 -5.36 -20.12
C LEU A 135 -30.56 -4.30 -21.21
N LYS A 136 -31.64 -3.72 -21.73
CA LYS A 136 -31.62 -2.57 -22.63
C LYS A 136 -31.30 -1.30 -21.85
N LEU A 137 -30.95 -0.24 -22.58
CA LEU A 137 -30.51 1.02 -21.98
C LEU A 137 -31.59 1.63 -21.07
N GLU A 138 -32.85 1.60 -21.49
CA GLU A 138 -33.98 2.18 -20.78
C GLU A 138 -34.27 1.41 -19.48
N GLU A 139 -34.12 0.09 -19.50
CA GLU A 139 -34.26 -0.79 -18.34
C GLU A 139 -33.13 -0.54 -17.34
N LEU A 140 -31.89 -0.39 -17.82
CA LEU A 140 -30.75 -0.01 -16.98
C LEU A 140 -30.93 1.37 -16.35
N VAL A 141 -31.42 2.36 -17.10
CA VAL A 141 -31.71 3.70 -16.56
C VAL A 141 -32.78 3.60 -15.48
N SER A 142 -33.86 2.85 -15.72
CA SER A 142 -34.92 2.66 -14.72
C SER A 142 -34.43 1.95 -13.46
N LEU A 143 -33.54 0.96 -13.60
CA LEU A 143 -32.97 0.20 -12.48
C LEU A 143 -31.96 1.02 -11.66
N LEU A 144 -31.24 1.93 -12.30
CA LEU A 144 -30.11 2.65 -11.72
C LEU A 144 -30.44 4.10 -11.31
N GLN A 145 -31.67 4.57 -11.53
CA GLN A 145 -32.10 5.94 -11.21
C GLN A 145 -32.38 6.16 -9.71
N GLU A 146 -32.67 5.11 -8.93
CA GLU A 146 -33.04 5.27 -7.53
C GLU A 146 -31.79 5.43 -6.64
N PRO A 147 -31.68 6.53 -5.86
CA PRO A 147 -30.61 6.68 -4.89
C PRO A 147 -30.82 5.73 -3.71
N ALA A 148 -29.74 5.32 -3.05
CA ALA A 148 -29.81 4.73 -1.72
C ALA A 148 -30.37 5.77 -0.72
N VAL A 149 -31.69 5.91 -0.62
CA VAL A 149 -32.32 6.70 0.43
C VAL A 149 -32.11 5.93 1.73
N ARG A 150 -31.25 6.45 2.61
CA ARG A 150 -31.12 5.95 3.98
C ARG A 150 -32.49 6.01 4.64
N GLN A 151 -33.09 4.85 4.94
CA GLN A 151 -33.82 4.65 6.20
C GLN A 151 -34.16 3.20 6.60
N HIS A 152 -33.81 2.14 5.85
CA HIS A 152 -33.95 0.76 6.36
C HIS A 152 -32.74 -0.11 5.99
N ARG A 153 -32.08 -0.72 6.99
CA ARG A 153 -30.87 -1.54 6.83
C ARG A 153 -31.05 -2.74 5.88
N ALA A 154 -32.28 -3.22 5.69
CA ALA A 154 -32.58 -4.32 4.75
C ALA A 154 -32.43 -3.91 3.26
N PHE A 155 -32.72 -2.66 2.89
CA PHE A 155 -32.57 -2.16 1.51
C PHE A 155 -31.12 -1.79 1.16
N ASP A 156 -30.32 -1.45 2.16
CA ASP A 156 -28.93 -1.00 2.01
C ASP A 156 -28.03 -2.13 1.45
N ASP A 157 -28.28 -3.38 1.83
CA ASP A 157 -27.55 -4.55 1.30
C ASP A 157 -27.92 -4.87 -0.16
N THR A 158 -29.19 -4.69 -0.56
CA THR A 158 -29.64 -4.92 -1.94
C THR A 158 -29.06 -3.89 -2.89
N ARG A 159 -29.11 -2.61 -2.52
CA ARG A 159 -28.58 -1.52 -3.37
C ARG A 159 -27.06 -1.60 -3.49
N LYS A 160 -26.34 -1.88 -2.40
CA LYS A 160 -24.88 -2.09 -2.44
C LYS A 160 -24.51 -3.30 -3.30
N SER A 161 -25.25 -4.40 -3.19
CA SER A 161 -25.03 -5.60 -4.02
C SER A 161 -25.28 -5.29 -5.51
N LEU A 162 -26.35 -4.55 -5.82
CA LEU A 162 -26.63 -4.07 -7.18
C LEU A 162 -25.51 -3.16 -7.73
N MET A 163 -24.91 -2.30 -6.89
CA MET A 163 -23.79 -1.45 -7.30
C MET A 163 -22.48 -2.21 -7.50
N ALA A 164 -22.21 -3.21 -6.66
CA ALA A 164 -21.09 -4.13 -6.89
C ALA A 164 -21.25 -4.86 -8.23
N LEU A 165 -22.45 -5.40 -8.48
CA LEU A 165 -22.79 -6.05 -9.74
C LEU A 165 -22.65 -5.11 -10.93
N TRP A 166 -23.19 -3.89 -10.82
CA TRP A 166 -23.06 -2.87 -11.86
C TRP A 166 -21.59 -2.56 -12.18
N GLY A 167 -20.75 -2.43 -11.15
CA GLY A 167 -19.31 -2.23 -11.29
C GLY A 167 -18.63 -3.31 -12.13
N GLU A 168 -19.03 -4.58 -12.00
CA GLU A 168 -18.52 -5.71 -12.79
C GLU A 168 -19.06 -5.75 -14.23
N VAL A 169 -20.26 -5.20 -14.45
CA VAL A 169 -20.88 -5.09 -15.79
C VAL A 169 -20.26 -3.95 -16.61
N VAL A 170 -19.95 -2.82 -15.98
CA VAL A 170 -19.47 -1.60 -16.65
C VAL A 170 -18.28 -1.85 -17.61
N PRO A 171 -17.20 -2.57 -17.24
CA PRO A 171 -16.04 -2.80 -18.12
C PRO A 171 -16.39 -3.48 -19.44
N SER A 172 -17.44 -4.29 -19.48
CA SER A 172 -17.90 -4.97 -20.70
C SER A 172 -18.79 -4.11 -21.60
N ARG A 173 -19.46 -3.10 -21.02
CA ARG A 173 -20.44 -2.24 -21.72
C ARG A 173 -20.19 -0.76 -21.42
N PRO A 174 -18.96 -0.23 -21.56
CA PRO A 174 -18.60 1.12 -21.10
C PRO A 174 -19.38 2.23 -21.84
N LYS A 175 -19.70 2.01 -23.12
CA LYS A 175 -20.51 2.95 -23.90
C LYS A 175 -21.94 3.04 -23.38
N ALA A 176 -22.54 1.91 -23.00
CA ALA A 176 -23.89 1.85 -22.46
C ALA A 176 -23.93 2.45 -21.05
N ALA A 177 -22.96 2.14 -20.19
CA ALA A 177 -22.82 2.75 -18.87
C ALA A 177 -22.74 4.28 -18.93
N ALA A 178 -21.93 4.82 -19.84
CA ALA A 178 -21.89 6.27 -20.05
C ALA A 178 -23.23 6.84 -20.60
N ARG A 179 -23.98 6.09 -21.42
CA ARG A 179 -25.32 6.51 -21.87
C ARG A 179 -26.35 6.51 -20.73
N VAL A 180 -26.23 5.59 -19.78
CA VAL A 180 -27.07 5.57 -18.57
C VAL A 180 -26.88 6.88 -17.81
N LEU A 181 -25.62 7.26 -17.53
CA LEU A 181 -25.32 8.51 -16.83
C LEU A 181 -25.80 9.76 -17.60
N GLU A 182 -25.65 9.77 -18.94
CA GLU A 182 -26.18 10.85 -19.79
C GLU A 182 -27.70 10.98 -19.69
N GLN A 183 -28.44 9.87 -19.75
CA GLN A 183 -29.91 9.91 -19.63
C GLN A 183 -30.37 10.33 -18.23
N LEU A 184 -29.69 9.86 -17.18
CA LEU A 184 -29.99 10.27 -15.81
C LEU A 184 -29.76 11.77 -15.61
N ALA A 185 -28.60 12.27 -16.03
CA ALA A 185 -28.26 13.70 -15.95
C ALA A 185 -29.23 14.57 -16.78
N ALA A 186 -29.61 14.13 -17.98
CA ALA A 186 -30.60 14.83 -18.81
C ALA A 186 -32.00 14.92 -18.17
N ARG A 187 -32.35 13.96 -17.29
CA ARG A 187 -33.58 13.99 -16.47
C ARG A 187 -33.41 14.77 -15.16
N GLY A 188 -32.24 15.34 -14.89
CA GLY A 188 -31.92 16.01 -13.63
C GLY A 188 -31.73 15.05 -12.45
N ILE A 189 -31.54 13.76 -12.70
CA ILE A 189 -31.40 12.72 -11.68
C ILE A 189 -29.91 12.40 -11.49
N TRP A 190 -29.43 12.48 -10.24
CA TRP A 190 -28.01 12.34 -9.90
C TRP A 190 -27.74 11.30 -8.81
N PRO A 191 -27.90 9.98 -9.07
CA PRO A 191 -27.71 8.94 -8.07
C PRO A 191 -26.21 8.75 -7.76
N GLY A 192 -25.77 9.17 -6.57
CA GLY A 192 -24.36 9.21 -6.21
C GLY A 192 -23.65 7.86 -6.31
N ASP A 193 -24.31 6.78 -5.90
CA ASP A 193 -23.81 5.40 -5.92
C ASP A 193 -23.65 4.85 -7.35
N THR A 194 -24.61 5.11 -8.26
CA THR A 194 -24.51 4.75 -9.68
C THR A 194 -23.33 5.47 -10.32
N TRP A 195 -23.16 6.77 -10.04
CA TRP A 195 -22.02 7.54 -10.55
C TRP A 195 -20.70 7.03 -9.98
N GLN A 196 -20.63 6.77 -8.67
CA GLN A 196 -19.46 6.23 -8.00
C GLN A 196 -19.03 4.89 -8.61
N ALA A 197 -19.92 3.89 -8.65
CA ALA A 197 -19.63 2.57 -9.19
C ALA A 197 -19.17 2.64 -10.66
N THR A 198 -19.82 3.50 -11.47
CA THR A 198 -19.47 3.69 -12.88
C THR A 198 -18.09 4.31 -13.08
N LEU A 199 -17.78 5.40 -12.37
CA LEU A 199 -16.49 6.11 -12.51
C LEU A 199 -15.32 5.26 -11.99
N VAL A 200 -15.52 4.53 -10.89
CA VAL A 200 -14.52 3.58 -10.36
C VAL A 200 -14.22 2.49 -11.39
N ALA A 201 -15.25 1.87 -11.96
CA ALA A 201 -15.08 0.86 -12.99
C ALA A 201 -14.38 1.42 -14.25
N PHE A 202 -14.69 2.65 -14.67
CA PHE A 202 -13.97 3.32 -15.76
C PHE A 202 -12.48 3.53 -15.46
N SER A 203 -12.12 3.80 -14.20
CA SER A 203 -10.72 3.97 -13.79
C SER A 203 -9.93 2.66 -13.97
N GLY A 204 -10.52 1.52 -13.57
CA GLY A 204 -9.93 0.18 -13.65
C GLY A 204 -9.76 -0.39 -15.07
N MET A 205 -10.38 0.20 -16.09
CA MET A 205 -10.22 -0.26 -17.47
C MET A 205 -8.76 -0.16 -17.97
N LYS A 206 -8.32 -1.13 -18.78
CA LYS A 206 -6.99 -1.12 -19.44
C LYS A 206 -6.79 0.19 -20.24
N ARG A 207 -5.53 0.65 -20.32
CA ARG A 207 -5.16 1.88 -21.05
C ARG A 207 -5.56 1.78 -22.52
N GLY A 208 -6.17 2.82 -23.09
CA GLY A 208 -6.55 2.88 -24.50
C GLY A 208 -7.54 4.00 -24.86
N CYS A 209 -7.86 4.13 -26.14
CA CYS A 209 -8.68 5.19 -26.75
C CYS A 209 -10.08 5.37 -26.11
N ALA A 210 -10.61 4.34 -25.43
CA ALA A 210 -11.89 4.42 -24.74
C ALA A 210 -11.91 5.44 -23.59
N LYS A 211 -10.80 5.61 -22.84
CA LYS A 211 -10.74 6.55 -21.72
C LYS A 211 -10.90 8.01 -22.15
N ALA A 212 -10.28 8.39 -23.28
CA ALA A 212 -10.44 9.71 -23.86
C ALA A 212 -11.89 9.98 -24.33
N ALA A 213 -12.53 8.98 -24.95
CA ALA A 213 -13.93 9.08 -25.36
C ALA A 213 -14.88 9.18 -24.15
N LEU A 214 -14.62 8.42 -23.08
CA LEU A 214 -15.39 8.51 -21.83
C LEU A 214 -15.20 9.86 -21.15
N PHE A 215 -13.98 10.41 -21.11
CA PHE A 215 -13.72 11.76 -20.60
C PHE A 215 -14.58 12.82 -21.31
N ARG A 216 -14.58 12.81 -22.66
CA ARG A 216 -15.37 13.77 -23.46
C ARG A 216 -16.87 13.66 -23.23
N ARG A 217 -17.37 12.50 -22.77
CA ARG A 217 -18.79 12.29 -22.45
C ARG A 217 -19.12 12.67 -21.01
N MET A 218 -18.25 12.36 -20.06
CA MET A 218 -18.50 12.59 -18.63
C MET A 218 -18.19 14.02 -18.18
N ALA A 219 -17.13 14.65 -18.73
CA ALA A 219 -16.74 15.99 -18.31
C ALA A 219 -17.86 17.06 -18.50
N PRO A 220 -18.57 17.12 -19.65
CA PRO A 220 -19.68 18.06 -19.83
C PRO A 220 -20.85 17.84 -18.86
N LEU A 221 -21.09 16.59 -18.44
CA LEU A 221 -22.12 16.29 -17.45
C LEU A 221 -21.68 16.80 -16.08
N LEU A 222 -20.45 16.51 -15.66
CA LEU A 222 -19.92 16.96 -14.37
C LEU A 222 -19.84 18.50 -14.26
N LEU A 223 -19.61 19.20 -15.38
CA LEU A 223 -19.68 20.66 -15.42
C LEU A 223 -21.07 21.21 -15.07
N GLN A 224 -22.13 20.48 -15.43
CA GLN A 224 -23.54 20.84 -15.17
C GLN A 224 -24.09 20.21 -13.88
N ALA A 225 -23.29 19.43 -13.16
CA ALA A 225 -23.75 18.72 -11.98
C ALA A 225 -24.05 19.69 -10.82
N PRO A 226 -25.10 19.43 -10.02
CA PRO A 226 -25.40 20.23 -8.83
C PRO A 226 -24.25 20.22 -7.81
N ASP A 227 -24.07 21.32 -7.09
CA ASP A 227 -23.04 21.42 -6.02
C ASP A 227 -23.23 20.33 -4.97
N SER A 228 -24.47 20.05 -4.56
CA SER A 228 -24.78 19.02 -3.57
C SER A 228 -24.34 17.61 -4.00
N PHE A 229 -24.36 17.33 -5.31
CA PHE A 229 -23.87 16.08 -5.87
C PHE A 229 -22.34 16.03 -5.85
N LEU A 230 -21.66 17.11 -6.25
CA LEU A 230 -20.19 17.19 -6.26
C LEU A 230 -19.59 17.24 -4.84
N GLN A 231 -20.35 17.74 -3.86
CA GLN A 231 -19.99 17.76 -2.44
C GLN A 231 -20.16 16.40 -1.75
N ASN A 232 -20.88 15.46 -2.37
CA ASN A 232 -21.00 14.11 -1.82
C ASN A 232 -19.62 13.42 -1.80
N ARG A 233 -19.20 12.93 -0.63
CA ARG A 233 -17.86 12.37 -0.42
C ARG A 233 -17.54 11.19 -1.34
N GLU A 234 -18.49 10.27 -1.51
CA GLU A 234 -18.29 9.07 -2.34
C GLU A 234 -18.16 9.44 -3.82
N VAL A 235 -18.98 10.40 -4.28
CA VAL A 235 -18.92 10.93 -5.64
C VAL A 235 -17.63 11.70 -5.88
N ALA A 236 -17.26 12.62 -4.99
CA ALA A 236 -16.02 13.38 -5.09
C ALA A 236 -14.79 12.48 -5.12
N TRP A 237 -14.78 11.44 -4.26
CA TRP A 237 -13.74 10.42 -4.27
C TRP A 237 -13.69 9.66 -5.59
N ALA A 238 -14.83 9.23 -6.13
CA ALA A 238 -14.88 8.51 -7.41
C ALA A 238 -14.43 9.37 -8.60
N ILE A 239 -14.82 10.64 -8.63
CA ILE A 239 -14.33 11.61 -9.63
C ILE A 239 -12.82 11.79 -9.50
N GLY A 240 -12.31 12.00 -8.28
CA GLY A 240 -10.88 12.11 -8.00
C GLY A 240 -10.11 10.84 -8.38
N TYR A 241 -10.67 9.67 -8.17
CA TYR A 241 -10.05 8.39 -8.53
C TYR A 241 -10.00 8.15 -10.04
N TRP A 242 -11.02 8.61 -10.78
CA TRP A 242 -11.15 8.45 -12.22
C TRP A 242 -10.34 9.48 -13.04
N LEU A 243 -10.39 10.75 -12.63
CA LEU A 243 -9.90 11.88 -13.42
C LEU A 243 -8.40 11.82 -13.77
N PRO A 244 -7.47 11.43 -12.87
CA PRO A 244 -6.05 11.30 -13.20
C PRO A 244 -5.79 10.26 -14.31
N GLY A 245 -6.57 9.18 -14.35
CA GLY A 245 -6.45 8.17 -15.39
C GLY A 245 -7.03 8.62 -16.73
N ALA A 246 -8.08 9.43 -16.70
CA ALA A 246 -8.75 9.98 -17.87
C ALA A 246 -7.93 11.08 -18.58
N THR A 247 -7.13 11.84 -17.82
CA THR A 247 -6.35 13.00 -18.30
C THR A 247 -5.02 12.62 -18.95
N ARG A 248 -4.40 11.51 -18.52
CA ARG A 248 -3.14 11.00 -19.11
C ARG A 248 -3.22 10.67 -20.60
N VAL A 249 -4.42 10.44 -21.15
CA VAL A 249 -4.64 10.00 -22.54
C VAL A 249 -5.32 11.06 -23.40
N THR A 250 -5.53 12.27 -22.87
CA THR A 250 -6.31 13.33 -23.52
C THR A 250 -5.49 14.56 -23.84
N ALA A 251 -4.16 14.46 -24.01
CA ALA A 251 -3.23 15.60 -24.17
C ALA A 251 -3.80 16.79 -24.99
N ALA A 252 -4.52 16.55 -26.09
CA ALA A 252 -5.45 17.52 -26.66
C ALA A 252 -6.91 17.12 -26.36
N ASP A 253 -7.62 17.89 -25.54
CA ASP A 253 -9.06 17.76 -25.37
C ASP A 253 -9.78 18.91 -26.09
N PRO A 254 -10.96 18.65 -26.71
CA PRO A 254 -11.70 19.70 -27.39
C PRO A 254 -12.10 20.79 -26.38
N ALA A 255 -11.84 22.05 -26.71
CA ALA A 255 -12.34 23.23 -25.99
C ALA A 255 -11.93 23.34 -24.51
N ASP A 256 -10.73 22.89 -24.12
CA ASP A 256 -10.19 23.09 -22.76
C ASP A 256 -11.08 22.53 -21.64
N LEU A 257 -11.84 21.46 -21.94
CA LEU A 257 -12.81 20.85 -21.01
C LEU A 257 -12.17 20.44 -19.68
N PHE A 258 -10.93 19.95 -19.70
CA PHE A 258 -10.20 19.63 -18.48
C PHE A 258 -10.01 20.85 -17.60
N TRP A 259 -9.60 21.98 -18.17
CA TRP A 259 -9.35 23.21 -17.43
C TRP A 259 -10.64 23.73 -16.80
N GLN A 260 -11.73 23.74 -17.58
CA GLN A 260 -13.06 24.10 -17.07
C GLN A 260 -13.53 23.17 -15.95
N LEU A 261 -13.35 21.86 -16.11
CA LEU A 261 -13.75 20.87 -15.11
C LEU A 261 -12.89 21.00 -13.85
N TRP A 262 -11.59 21.23 -13.99
CA TRP A 262 -10.71 21.46 -12.86
C TRP A 262 -11.16 22.71 -12.08
N ASP A 263 -11.46 23.81 -12.76
CA ASP A 263 -11.93 25.06 -12.12
C ASP A 263 -13.27 24.87 -11.42
N ARG A 264 -14.14 24.04 -11.99
CA ARG A 264 -15.44 23.68 -11.39
C ARG A 264 -15.28 22.86 -10.12
N LEU A 265 -14.35 21.90 -10.11
CA LEU A 265 -14.15 20.96 -9.01
C LEU A 265 -13.28 21.52 -7.90
N ALA A 266 -12.26 22.35 -8.23
CA ALA A 266 -11.29 22.86 -7.27
C ALA A 266 -11.92 23.53 -6.02
N PRO A 267 -12.79 24.55 -6.14
CA PRO A 267 -13.36 25.20 -4.96
C PRO A 267 -14.19 24.24 -4.09
N ILE A 268 -14.76 23.19 -4.67
CA ILE A 268 -15.52 22.16 -3.94
C ILE A 268 -14.56 21.20 -3.26
N PHE A 269 -13.66 20.58 -4.03
CA PHE A 269 -12.81 19.49 -3.55
C PHE A 269 -11.85 19.98 -2.47
N PHE A 270 -11.22 21.14 -2.66
CA PHE A 270 -10.32 21.71 -1.66
C PHE A 270 -11.04 22.16 -0.38
N ALA A 271 -12.36 22.38 -0.42
CA ALA A 271 -13.19 22.72 0.73
C ALA A 271 -13.81 21.49 1.43
N LEU A 272 -13.68 20.28 0.87
CA LEU A 272 -14.21 19.07 1.50
C LEU A 272 -13.48 18.78 2.82
N PRO A 273 -14.21 18.31 3.85
CA PRO A 273 -13.60 17.95 5.12
C PRO A 273 -12.65 16.75 4.93
N VAL A 274 -11.37 16.98 5.14
CA VAL A 274 -10.33 15.94 5.15
C VAL A 274 -10.06 15.52 6.59
N SER A 275 -10.04 14.21 6.83
CA SER A 275 -9.69 13.68 8.16
C SER A 275 -8.18 13.45 8.23
N LEU A 276 -7.44 14.46 8.68
CA LEU A 276 -6.03 14.31 9.07
C LEU A 276 -5.95 14.09 10.58
N GLY A 277 -6.40 12.91 11.02
CA GLY A 277 -6.29 12.51 12.42
C GLY A 277 -4.84 12.18 12.82
N PRO A 278 -4.57 11.95 14.12
CA PRO A 278 -3.22 11.65 14.63
C PRO A 278 -2.52 10.47 13.94
N ASP A 279 -3.31 9.50 13.48
CA ASP A 279 -2.80 8.29 12.83
C ASP A 279 -2.82 8.36 11.29
N THR A 280 -3.36 9.43 10.71
CA THR A 280 -3.52 9.56 9.26
C THR A 280 -2.37 10.35 8.66
N SER A 281 -1.46 9.65 7.98
CA SER A 281 -0.35 10.28 7.26
C SER A 281 -0.89 11.25 6.18
N PRO A 282 -0.43 12.52 6.15
CA PRO A 282 -0.82 13.46 5.09
C PRO A 282 -0.54 12.96 3.68
N LEU A 283 0.50 12.13 3.50
CA LEU A 283 0.78 11.48 2.22
C LEU A 283 -0.30 10.48 1.82
N ASP A 284 -0.73 9.61 2.75
CA ASP A 284 -1.77 8.61 2.49
C ASP A 284 -3.11 9.29 2.19
N ALA A 285 -3.43 10.36 2.90
CA ALA A 285 -4.58 11.19 2.57
C ALA A 285 -4.42 11.85 1.20
N ALA A 286 -3.26 12.45 0.88
CA ALA A 286 -3.04 13.13 -0.39
C ALA A 286 -3.23 12.22 -1.60
N ILE A 287 -2.77 10.97 -1.53
CA ILE A 287 -2.93 10.01 -2.64
C ILE A 287 -4.32 9.37 -2.69
N ASN A 288 -5.19 9.54 -1.69
CA ASN A 288 -6.49 8.87 -1.63
C ASN A 288 -7.68 9.83 -1.64
N GLU A 289 -7.51 11.08 -1.21
CA GLU A 289 -8.58 12.06 -1.07
C GLU A 289 -8.72 12.98 -2.30
N PRO A 290 -9.93 13.54 -2.55
CA PRO A 290 -10.22 14.34 -3.74
C PRO A 290 -9.24 15.52 -4.00
N PRO A 291 -8.80 16.32 -3.01
CA PRO A 291 -7.89 17.45 -3.27
C PRO A 291 -6.55 17.04 -3.88
N GLY A 292 -5.93 16.00 -3.32
CA GLY A 292 -4.65 15.50 -3.81
C GLY A 292 -4.80 14.80 -5.16
N ARG A 293 -5.86 14.02 -5.35
CA ARG A 293 -6.20 13.40 -6.65
C ARG A 293 -6.48 14.43 -7.76
N LEU A 294 -7.16 15.53 -7.45
CA LEU A 294 -7.38 16.62 -8.40
C LEU A 294 -6.06 17.32 -8.77
N THR A 295 -5.14 17.44 -7.81
CA THR A 295 -3.77 17.93 -8.07
C THR A 295 -2.97 16.95 -8.92
N GLU A 296 -3.13 15.64 -8.70
CA GLU A 296 -2.50 14.60 -9.53
C GLU A 296 -3.03 14.66 -10.98
N ALA A 297 -4.33 14.87 -11.18
CA ALA A 297 -4.92 15.08 -12.50
C ALA A 297 -4.35 16.32 -13.21
N LEU A 298 -4.14 17.43 -12.48
CA LEU A 298 -3.47 18.63 -13.00
C LEU A 298 -2.05 18.32 -13.49
N LEU A 299 -1.26 17.59 -12.69
CA LEU A 299 0.09 17.19 -13.08
C LEU A 299 0.10 16.23 -14.26
N HIS A 300 -0.83 15.27 -14.32
CA HIS A 300 -0.95 14.37 -15.47
C HIS A 300 -1.30 15.11 -16.75
N ARG A 301 -2.21 16.09 -16.67
CA ARG A 301 -2.54 16.96 -17.80
C ARG A 301 -1.28 17.70 -18.28
N PHE A 302 -0.56 18.31 -17.35
CA PHE A 302 0.65 19.06 -17.65
C PHE A 302 1.74 18.18 -18.28
N PHE A 303 2.07 17.05 -17.66
CA PHE A 303 3.12 16.15 -18.15
C PHE A 303 2.72 15.34 -19.39
N ALA A 304 1.43 15.26 -19.74
CA ALA A 304 0.98 14.64 -21.00
C ALA A 304 1.54 15.37 -22.25
N TYR A 305 1.90 16.64 -22.12
CA TYR A 305 2.58 17.41 -23.17
C TYR A 305 4.08 17.13 -23.28
N GLN A 306 4.63 16.28 -22.41
CA GLN A 306 6.06 15.93 -22.34
C GLN A 306 6.97 17.17 -22.34
N PRO A 307 6.80 18.08 -21.35
CA PRO A 307 7.61 19.28 -21.30
C PRO A 307 9.10 18.92 -21.20
N LYS A 308 9.92 19.58 -22.01
CA LYS A 308 11.39 19.48 -21.95
C LYS A 308 11.92 20.28 -20.76
N VAL A 309 13.13 19.93 -20.32
CA VAL A 309 13.86 20.71 -19.32
C VAL A 309 13.93 22.18 -19.75
N GLY A 310 13.50 23.08 -18.87
CA GLY A 310 13.47 24.53 -19.13
C GLY A 310 12.42 25.02 -20.12
N GLN A 311 11.49 24.17 -20.58
CA GLN A 311 10.41 24.60 -21.50
C GLN A 311 9.41 25.57 -20.84
N GLY A 312 9.36 25.60 -19.51
CA GLY A 312 8.39 26.39 -18.75
C GLY A 312 7.06 25.68 -18.56
N ILE A 313 6.27 26.18 -17.61
CA ILE A 313 4.90 25.74 -17.37
C ILE A 313 3.97 26.65 -18.20
N PRO A 314 3.04 26.10 -19.01
CA PRO A 314 2.01 26.88 -19.69
C PRO A 314 1.17 27.70 -18.70
N ALA A 315 0.73 28.89 -19.12
CA ALA A 315 0.01 29.84 -18.25
C ALA A 315 -1.23 29.22 -17.59
N GLU A 316 -1.96 28.36 -18.32
CA GLU A 316 -3.15 27.67 -17.83
C GLU A 316 -2.82 26.71 -16.69
N ALA A 317 -1.70 25.99 -16.79
CA ALA A 317 -1.24 25.10 -15.73
C ALA A 317 -0.64 25.90 -14.56
N GLU A 318 0.13 26.95 -14.84
CA GLU A 318 0.78 27.78 -13.82
C GLU A 318 -0.23 28.43 -12.88
N LEU A 319 -1.32 29.00 -13.42
CA LEU A 319 -2.40 29.62 -12.64
C LEU A 319 -2.95 28.65 -11.57
N ARG A 320 -3.18 27.40 -11.97
CA ARG A 320 -3.79 26.37 -11.11
C ARG A 320 -2.80 25.78 -10.14
N LEU A 321 -1.54 25.59 -10.56
CA LEU A 321 -0.46 25.19 -9.65
C LEU A 321 -0.25 26.26 -8.56
N ARG A 322 -0.29 27.56 -8.93
CA ARG A 322 -0.25 28.67 -7.97
C ARG A 322 -1.43 28.64 -6.99
N GLN A 323 -2.64 28.36 -7.47
CA GLN A 323 -3.80 28.20 -6.58
C GLN A 323 -3.58 27.08 -5.55
N VAL A 324 -3.00 25.94 -5.96
CA VAL A 324 -2.69 24.84 -5.03
C VAL A 324 -1.60 25.23 -4.03
N THR A 325 -0.54 25.93 -4.48
CA THR A 325 0.54 26.34 -3.59
C THR A 325 0.12 27.44 -2.62
N SER A 326 -0.67 28.42 -3.04
CA SER A 326 -1.06 29.56 -2.19
C SER A 326 -2.27 29.30 -1.29
N GLY A 327 -3.10 28.29 -1.57
CA GLY A 327 -4.33 28.04 -0.82
C GLY A 327 -4.10 27.58 0.64
N GLY A 328 -4.99 27.97 1.54
CA GLY A 328 -4.95 27.61 2.97
C GLY A 328 -5.87 26.44 3.32
N GLY A 329 -5.53 25.70 4.37
CA GLY A 329 -6.33 24.58 4.88
C GLY A 329 -5.85 23.19 4.42
N ASP A 330 -6.45 22.15 5.01
CA ASP A 330 -5.98 20.77 4.89
C ASP A 330 -6.11 20.21 3.48
N GLY A 331 -7.15 20.58 2.73
CA GLY A 331 -7.28 20.18 1.32
C GLY A 331 -6.12 20.69 0.46
N PHE A 332 -5.72 21.95 0.66
CA PHE A 332 -4.59 22.53 -0.08
C PHE A 332 -3.24 21.98 0.38
N LEU A 333 -3.10 21.63 1.67
CA LEU A 333 -1.95 20.87 2.16
C LEU A 333 -1.81 19.55 1.39
N LEU A 334 -2.89 18.78 1.24
CA LEU A 334 -2.85 17.54 0.45
C LEU A 334 -2.42 17.77 -1.00
N GLY A 335 -2.92 18.83 -1.63
CA GLY A 335 -2.48 19.21 -2.98
C GLY A 335 -0.97 19.49 -3.03
N ARG A 336 -0.43 20.24 -2.06
CA ARG A 336 1.01 20.52 -1.99
C ARG A 336 1.87 19.30 -1.69
N VAL A 337 1.37 18.33 -0.93
CA VAL A 337 2.05 17.04 -0.74
C VAL A 337 2.21 16.32 -2.09
N ILE A 338 1.19 16.35 -2.95
CA ILE A 338 1.30 15.83 -4.32
C ILE A 338 2.29 16.65 -5.16
N LEU A 339 2.28 17.99 -5.06
CA LEU A 339 3.28 18.80 -5.75
C LEU A 339 4.71 18.49 -5.30
N ALA A 340 4.93 18.32 -3.99
CA ALA A 340 6.23 17.95 -3.42
C ALA A 340 6.70 16.58 -3.93
N ARG A 341 5.81 15.60 -4.05
CA ARG A 341 6.09 14.30 -4.67
C ARG A 341 6.62 14.42 -6.11
N HIS A 342 6.22 15.46 -6.82
CA HIS A 342 6.65 15.75 -8.19
C HIS A 342 7.62 16.94 -8.28
N LEU A 343 8.21 17.38 -7.17
CA LEU A 343 9.07 18.58 -7.10
C LEU A 343 10.17 18.54 -8.15
N THR A 344 10.90 17.43 -8.28
CA THR A 344 12.02 17.33 -9.22
C THR A 344 11.57 17.55 -10.67
N ALA A 345 10.44 16.97 -11.08
CA ALA A 345 9.93 17.17 -12.43
C ALA A 345 9.48 18.63 -12.67
N LEU A 346 8.82 19.25 -11.69
CA LEU A 346 8.40 20.66 -11.74
C LEU A 346 9.61 21.59 -11.79
N PHE A 347 10.59 21.37 -10.93
CA PHE A 347 11.83 22.15 -10.84
C PHE A 347 12.63 22.08 -12.14
N MET A 348 12.74 20.89 -12.74
CA MET A 348 13.45 20.72 -14.01
C MET A 348 12.70 21.35 -15.20
N THR A 349 11.38 21.52 -15.09
CA THR A 349 10.58 22.17 -16.14
C THR A 349 10.62 23.68 -16.04
N GLN A 350 10.47 24.24 -14.84
CA GLN A 350 10.53 25.68 -14.57
C GLN A 350 11.09 25.95 -13.17
N GLN A 351 12.41 26.14 -13.11
CA GLN A 351 13.15 26.30 -11.86
C GLN A 351 12.65 27.49 -11.03
N ASP A 352 12.50 28.67 -11.64
CA ASP A 352 12.11 29.90 -10.95
C ASP A 352 10.73 29.76 -10.27
N TRP A 353 9.79 29.07 -10.93
CA TRP A 353 8.49 28.79 -10.36
C TRP A 353 8.59 27.89 -9.13
N ALA A 354 9.35 26.80 -9.21
CA ALA A 354 9.50 25.88 -8.08
C ALA A 354 10.20 26.56 -6.90
N GLN A 355 11.24 27.35 -7.17
CA GLN A 355 11.98 28.12 -6.16
C GLN A 355 11.10 29.19 -5.49
N GLN A 356 10.21 29.83 -6.23
CA GLN A 356 9.35 30.87 -5.68
C GLN A 356 8.14 30.30 -4.90
N HIS A 357 7.53 29.22 -5.38
CA HIS A 357 6.19 28.79 -4.92
C HIS A 357 6.16 27.50 -4.11
N LEU A 358 7.15 26.62 -4.26
CA LEU A 358 7.12 25.28 -3.67
C LEU A 358 8.28 25.01 -2.71
N VAL A 359 9.52 25.35 -3.10
CA VAL A 359 10.72 25.17 -2.25
C VAL A 359 10.58 25.84 -0.88
N PRO A 360 10.10 27.09 -0.74
CA PRO A 360 10.03 27.76 0.57
C PRO A 360 9.10 27.07 1.57
N LYS A 361 8.24 26.16 1.11
CA LYS A 361 7.29 25.44 1.96
C LYS A 361 7.88 24.20 2.63
N PHE A 362 9.11 23.83 2.29
CA PHE A 362 9.86 22.79 3.00
C PHE A 362 10.46 23.28 4.32
N SER A 363 10.41 24.59 4.56
CA SER A 363 10.87 25.22 5.80
C SER A 363 10.04 24.84 7.01
N TRP A 364 10.72 24.47 8.10
CA TRP A 364 10.12 24.13 9.39
C TRP A 364 9.53 25.31 10.17
N THR A 365 9.51 26.51 9.58
CA THR A 365 8.71 27.64 10.08
C THR A 365 7.22 27.28 10.24
N VAL A 366 6.72 26.34 9.42
CA VAL A 366 5.40 25.72 9.56
C VAL A 366 5.56 24.19 9.68
N PRO A 367 5.79 23.65 10.90
CA PRO A 367 6.22 22.25 11.08
C PRO A 367 5.29 21.21 10.45
N ARG A 368 3.96 21.40 10.57
CA ARG A 368 2.96 20.50 9.99
C ARG A 368 3.05 20.44 8.46
N GLU A 369 3.31 21.59 7.82
CA GLU A 369 3.43 21.69 6.37
C GLU A 369 4.76 21.09 5.88
N ALA A 370 5.87 21.48 6.52
CA ALA A 370 7.19 20.93 6.22
C ALA A 370 7.20 19.39 6.31
N ALA A 371 6.72 18.83 7.42
CA ALA A 371 6.69 17.38 7.62
C ALA A 371 5.89 16.65 6.53
N ALA A 372 4.74 17.20 6.12
CA ALA A 372 3.92 16.62 5.08
C ALA A 372 4.60 16.68 3.70
N LEU A 373 5.23 17.82 3.36
CA LEU A 373 5.90 18.03 2.09
C LEU A 373 7.17 17.17 1.96
N TRP A 374 7.95 17.04 3.03
CA TRP A 374 9.11 16.13 3.07
C TRP A 374 8.71 14.68 2.84
N LYS A 375 7.63 14.20 3.47
CA LYS A 375 7.06 12.87 3.16
C LYS A 375 6.66 12.73 1.69
N GLY A 376 6.01 13.76 1.14
CA GLY A 376 5.64 13.81 -0.28
C GLY A 376 6.86 13.66 -1.19
N PHE A 377 7.88 14.50 -0.99
CA PHE A 377 9.11 14.53 -1.77
C PHE A 377 9.87 13.19 -1.70
N ILE A 378 10.06 12.67 -0.50
CA ILE A 378 10.69 11.36 -0.25
C ILE A 378 9.96 10.25 -1.01
N ALA A 379 8.62 10.20 -0.94
CA ALA A 379 7.82 9.20 -1.62
C ALA A 379 7.83 9.35 -3.16
N GLY A 380 8.24 10.50 -3.67
CA GLY A 380 8.45 10.73 -5.11
C GLY A 380 9.67 9.99 -5.65
N GLY A 381 10.70 9.78 -4.82
CA GLY A 381 11.91 9.02 -5.17
C GLY A 381 12.81 9.62 -6.25
N SER A 382 12.42 10.75 -6.86
CA SER A 382 13.19 11.43 -7.90
C SER A 382 14.11 12.48 -7.27
N ILE A 383 15.39 12.18 -7.20
CA ILE A 383 16.41 13.03 -6.59
C ILE A 383 17.28 13.62 -7.69
N HIS A 384 17.53 14.94 -7.65
CA HIS A 384 18.37 15.62 -8.61
C HIS A 384 19.29 16.64 -7.91
N PRO A 385 20.58 16.75 -8.27
CA PRO A 385 21.54 17.66 -7.65
C PRO A 385 21.03 19.09 -7.45
N LYS A 386 20.43 19.70 -8.48
CA LYS A 386 19.88 21.07 -8.39
C LYS A 386 18.77 21.23 -7.35
N VAL A 387 17.95 20.18 -7.16
CA VAL A 387 16.86 20.19 -6.18
C VAL A 387 17.44 20.03 -4.78
N LEU A 388 18.43 19.14 -4.60
CA LEU A 388 19.15 19.01 -3.34
C LEU A 388 19.84 20.32 -2.94
N SER A 389 20.47 21.00 -3.90
CA SER A 389 21.07 22.32 -3.64
C SER A 389 20.04 23.36 -3.20
N ALA A 390 18.85 23.35 -3.83
CA ALA A 390 17.78 24.27 -3.46
C ALA A 390 17.14 23.95 -2.09
N LEU A 391 17.21 22.70 -1.64
CA LEU A 391 16.65 22.22 -0.37
C LEU A 391 17.69 22.04 0.74
N LYS A 392 18.96 22.46 0.54
CA LYS A 392 20.06 22.14 1.47
C LYS A 392 19.69 22.44 2.92
N ASP A 393 19.36 23.68 3.21
CA ASP A 393 19.16 24.13 4.59
C ASP A 393 17.94 23.46 5.22
N ASP A 394 16.85 23.34 4.46
CA ASP A 394 15.63 22.65 4.91
C ASP A 394 15.85 21.14 5.12
N LEU A 395 16.72 20.50 4.33
CA LEU A 395 17.10 19.09 4.50
C LEU A 395 17.87 18.90 5.81
N LEU A 396 18.86 19.75 6.07
CA LEU A 396 19.65 19.71 7.31
C LEU A 396 18.75 19.93 8.53
N ASP A 397 17.79 20.85 8.43
CA ASP A 397 16.83 21.12 9.50
C ASP A 397 15.88 19.92 9.73
N THR A 398 15.38 19.31 8.66
CA THR A 398 14.55 18.10 8.71
C THR A 398 15.23 16.94 9.44
N LEU A 399 16.53 16.75 9.20
CA LEU A 399 17.33 15.70 9.84
C LEU A 399 17.48 15.93 11.36
N ARG A 400 17.38 17.17 11.84
CA ARG A 400 17.43 17.53 13.27
C ARG A 400 16.09 17.36 14.00
N HIS A 401 14.97 17.35 13.26
CA HIS A 401 13.62 17.19 13.82
C HIS A 401 13.23 15.72 14.08
N HIS A 402 13.99 15.05 14.95
CA HIS A 402 13.93 13.60 15.22
C HIS A 402 12.53 13.06 15.61
N ASP A 403 11.69 13.87 16.27
CA ASP A 403 10.34 13.46 16.71
C ASP A 403 9.25 13.62 15.63
N SER A 404 9.60 14.11 14.45
CA SER A 404 8.61 14.33 13.40
C SER A 404 8.22 13.03 12.71
N GLU A 405 6.98 12.97 12.20
CA GLU A 405 6.51 11.77 11.48
C GLU A 405 7.32 11.48 10.19
N VAL A 406 8.14 12.41 9.71
CA VAL A 406 9.08 12.19 8.59
C VAL A 406 10.09 11.10 8.94
N HIS A 407 10.46 10.99 10.22
CA HIS A 407 11.35 9.93 10.72
C HIS A 407 10.65 8.57 10.83
N ARG A 408 9.41 8.38 10.36
CA ARG A 408 8.93 7.03 9.99
C ARG A 408 9.51 6.55 8.65
N SER A 409 10.06 7.47 7.84
CA SER A 409 10.76 7.21 6.58
C SER A 409 12.27 7.46 6.72
N LYS A 410 12.87 7.00 7.84
CA LYS A 410 14.31 7.22 8.14
C LYS A 410 15.20 6.78 7.00
N GLU A 411 14.92 5.62 6.41
CA GLU A 411 15.72 5.08 5.31
C GLU A 411 15.91 6.12 4.21
N GLN A 412 14.81 6.62 3.65
CA GLN A 412 14.89 7.53 2.51
C GLN A 412 15.43 8.91 2.90
N LEU A 413 15.15 9.39 4.12
CA LEU A 413 15.66 10.67 4.60
C LEU A 413 17.20 10.64 4.78
N TRP A 414 17.74 9.59 5.37
CA TRP A 414 19.19 9.43 5.54
C TRP A 414 19.88 9.07 4.23
N SER A 415 19.21 8.34 3.33
CA SER A 415 19.66 8.18 1.95
C SER A 415 19.79 9.54 1.23
N LEU A 416 18.84 10.47 1.43
CA LEU A 416 18.92 11.81 0.84
C LEU A 416 20.14 12.60 1.32
N LEU A 417 20.47 12.53 2.62
CA LEU A 417 21.68 13.15 3.17
C LEU A 417 22.94 12.65 2.46
N VAL A 418 23.08 11.32 2.37
CA VAL A 418 24.25 10.69 1.74
C VAL A 418 24.33 11.05 0.26
N MET A 419 23.21 11.00 -0.47
CA MET A 419 23.15 11.43 -1.87
C MET A 419 23.57 12.89 -2.03
N ALA A 420 23.11 13.79 -1.16
CA ALA A 420 23.50 15.21 -1.20
C ALA A 420 25.00 15.43 -0.95
N CYS A 421 25.59 14.65 -0.05
CA CYS A 421 27.03 14.72 0.23
C CYS A 421 27.89 14.20 -0.93
N ILE A 422 27.49 13.09 -1.56
CA ILE A 422 28.33 12.35 -2.52
C ILE A 422 28.10 12.77 -3.98
N GLU A 423 26.86 13.09 -4.37
CA GLU A 423 26.53 13.54 -5.73
C GLU A 423 26.77 15.03 -5.96
N VAL A 424 26.78 15.83 -4.89
CA VAL A 424 26.97 17.29 -4.97
C VAL A 424 28.14 17.70 -4.06
N PRO A 425 29.40 17.48 -4.51
CA PRO A 425 30.59 17.80 -3.71
C PRO A 425 30.57 19.24 -3.20
N GLY A 426 30.81 19.40 -1.90
CA GLY A 426 30.83 20.71 -1.23
C GLY A 426 29.46 21.30 -0.91
N LEU A 427 28.34 20.63 -1.25
CA LEU A 427 27.01 21.11 -0.87
C LEU A 427 26.81 21.06 0.64
N ILE A 428 27.10 19.91 1.24
CA ILE A 428 27.07 19.68 2.70
C ILE A 428 28.52 19.48 3.14
N GLU A 429 28.96 20.29 4.09
CA GLU A 429 30.32 20.16 4.63
C GLU A 429 30.44 18.87 5.45
N ALA A 430 31.63 18.27 5.47
CA ALA A 430 31.87 17.04 6.24
C ALA A 430 31.54 17.21 7.72
N LYS A 431 31.78 18.39 8.30
CA LYS A 431 31.42 18.72 9.69
C LYS A 431 29.91 18.78 9.92
N GLU A 432 29.13 19.28 8.95
CA GLU A 432 27.67 19.30 9.02
C GLU A 432 27.13 17.85 9.01
N ALA A 433 27.61 17.03 8.07
CA ALA A 433 27.23 15.62 7.97
C ALA A 433 27.64 14.82 9.22
N GLN A 434 28.87 15.01 9.73
CA GLN A 434 29.35 14.36 10.93
C GLN A 434 28.50 14.73 12.15
N SER A 435 28.14 16.01 12.32
CA SER A 435 27.29 16.46 13.42
C SER A 435 25.93 15.76 13.40
N LEU A 436 25.32 15.60 12.21
CA LEU A 436 24.05 14.91 12.06
C LEU A 436 24.17 13.41 12.35
N LEU A 437 25.20 12.74 11.81
CA LEU A 437 25.41 11.30 12.03
C LEU A 437 25.72 10.96 13.50
N ARG A 438 26.34 11.90 14.23
CA ARG A 438 26.57 11.78 15.68
C ARG A 438 25.30 11.90 16.51
N SER A 439 24.36 12.75 16.11
CA SER A 439 23.07 12.91 16.81
C SER A 439 22.04 11.86 16.39
N ALA A 440 22.25 11.18 15.26
CA ALA A 440 21.40 10.13 14.75
C ALA A 440 21.27 8.93 15.71
N ASP A 441 20.15 8.22 15.65
CA ASP A 441 20.04 6.92 16.28
C ASP A 441 20.76 5.82 15.46
N PRO A 442 20.95 4.60 16.01
CA PRO A 442 21.61 3.52 15.28
C PRO A 442 20.91 3.10 13.97
N GLU A 443 19.58 3.18 13.91
CA GLU A 443 18.82 2.82 12.71
C GLU A 443 19.08 3.81 11.57
N ALA A 444 19.09 5.10 11.88
CA ALA A 444 19.44 6.17 10.97
C ALA A 444 20.86 6.03 10.41
N ARG A 445 21.86 5.76 11.26
CA ARG A 445 23.24 5.49 10.82
C ARG A 445 23.30 4.25 9.93
N ARG A 446 22.59 3.17 10.26
CA ARG A 446 22.50 1.98 9.42
C ARG A 446 22.00 2.32 8.02
N HIS A 447 20.96 3.13 7.90
CA HIS A 447 20.41 3.54 6.61
C HIS A 447 21.37 4.43 5.81
N ALA A 448 22.08 5.35 6.47
CA ALA A 448 23.15 6.12 5.82
C ALA A 448 24.26 5.20 5.29
N ALA A 449 24.75 4.26 6.10
CA ALA A 449 25.75 3.28 5.69
C ALA A 449 25.27 2.40 4.53
N PHE A 450 24.00 1.97 4.56
CA PHE A 450 23.39 1.22 3.47
C PHE A 450 23.35 2.03 2.16
N GLN A 451 23.07 3.34 2.23
CA GLN A 451 23.12 4.19 1.04
C GLN A 451 24.54 4.29 0.47
N LEU A 452 25.58 4.41 1.31
CA LEU A 452 26.98 4.42 0.85
C LEU A 452 27.31 3.15 0.05
N TYR A 453 26.90 1.98 0.56
CA TYR A 453 27.04 0.72 -0.17
C TYR A 453 26.25 0.72 -1.48
N ARG A 454 24.98 1.14 -1.46
CA ARG A 454 24.12 1.15 -2.65
C ARG A 454 24.59 2.07 -3.77
N MET A 455 25.38 3.10 -3.46
CA MET A 455 25.93 4.02 -4.45
C MET A 455 27.16 3.47 -5.15
N MET A 456 27.74 2.37 -4.66
CA MET A 456 28.89 1.75 -5.32
C MET A 456 28.52 1.24 -6.72
N PRO A 457 29.27 1.61 -7.77
CA PRO A 457 29.08 1.06 -9.10
C PRO A 457 29.29 -0.46 -9.14
N ASP A 458 28.51 -1.18 -9.96
CA ASP A 458 28.71 -2.62 -10.17
C ASP A 458 29.98 -2.94 -10.98
N ASP A 459 30.46 -1.99 -11.79
CA ASP A 459 31.68 -2.13 -12.57
C ASP A 459 32.91 -1.88 -11.70
N ALA A 460 33.79 -2.87 -11.57
CA ALA A 460 34.91 -2.85 -10.63
C ALA A 460 35.89 -1.68 -10.86
N ALA A 461 36.14 -1.28 -12.11
CA ALA A 461 37.05 -0.17 -12.42
C ALA A 461 36.41 1.17 -12.04
N LYS A 462 35.12 1.35 -12.33
CA LYS A 462 34.36 2.53 -11.88
C LYS A 462 34.23 2.56 -10.36
N ALA A 463 34.07 1.42 -9.72
CA ALA A 463 33.94 1.31 -8.27
C ALA A 463 35.21 1.75 -7.55
N ALA A 464 36.38 1.32 -8.03
CA ALA A 464 37.67 1.74 -7.49
C ALA A 464 37.86 3.27 -7.62
N ALA A 465 37.64 3.81 -8.82
CA ALA A 465 37.75 5.24 -9.07
C ALA A 465 36.75 6.06 -8.24
N PHE A 466 35.52 5.56 -8.06
CA PHE A 466 34.50 6.19 -7.23
C PHE A 466 34.87 6.18 -5.74
N TRP A 467 35.43 5.08 -5.25
CA TRP A 467 35.92 4.98 -3.87
C TRP A 467 37.00 6.02 -3.61
N GLU A 468 38.06 6.02 -4.42
CA GLU A 468 39.22 6.89 -4.23
C GLU A 468 38.87 8.37 -4.35
N ALA A 469 38.02 8.73 -5.32
CA ALA A 469 37.72 10.12 -5.59
C ALA A 469 36.61 10.72 -4.71
N ARG A 470 35.72 9.88 -4.15
CA ARG A 470 34.51 10.36 -3.45
C ARG A 470 34.25 9.66 -2.13
N LEU A 471 34.00 8.35 -2.16
CA LEU A 471 33.45 7.66 -1.00
C LEU A 471 34.46 7.54 0.15
N GLY A 472 35.68 7.14 -0.15
CA GLY A 472 36.76 6.99 0.83
C GLY A 472 37.07 8.31 1.56
N PRO A 473 37.39 9.41 0.85
CA PRO A 473 37.62 10.71 1.47
C PRO A 473 36.45 11.18 2.35
N TRP A 474 35.21 11.00 1.88
CA TRP A 474 34.04 11.41 2.65
C TRP A 474 33.86 10.57 3.93
N ILE A 475 34.05 9.25 3.86
CA ILE A 475 34.00 8.38 5.06
C ILE A 475 35.08 8.79 6.06
N ASP A 476 36.29 9.08 5.58
CA ASP A 476 37.40 9.48 6.45
C ASP A 476 37.12 10.78 7.21
N GLU A 477 36.51 11.77 6.54
CA GLU A 477 36.25 13.09 7.12
C GLU A 477 34.93 13.17 7.90
N ALA A 478 33.84 12.61 7.35
CA ALA A 478 32.48 12.84 7.83
C ALA A 478 31.91 11.70 8.70
N TRP A 479 32.31 10.44 8.47
CA TRP A 479 31.71 9.32 9.20
C TRP A 479 32.14 9.32 10.69
N PRO A 480 31.22 9.13 11.66
CA PRO A 480 31.59 9.07 13.08
C PRO A 480 32.48 7.87 13.40
N LYS A 481 33.68 8.14 13.94
CA LYS A 481 34.65 7.09 14.34
C LYS A 481 34.62 6.78 15.84
N ASP A 482 33.78 7.49 16.60
CA ASP A 482 33.64 7.36 18.06
C ASP A 482 33.21 5.94 18.43
N VAL A 483 33.92 5.29 19.37
CA VAL A 483 33.69 3.88 19.74
C VAL A 483 32.24 3.63 20.16
N GLY A 484 31.62 4.56 20.88
CA GLY A 484 30.24 4.45 21.35
C GLY A 484 29.16 4.59 20.27
N LEU A 485 29.52 5.01 19.05
CA LEU A 485 28.58 5.18 17.93
C LEU A 485 28.64 4.04 16.91
N ARG A 486 29.62 3.14 17.06
CA ARG A 486 29.76 1.98 16.19
C ARG A 486 28.71 0.93 16.55
N ASP A 487 27.96 0.49 15.55
CA ASP A 487 26.91 -0.51 15.70
C ASP A 487 27.00 -1.57 14.60
N ALA A 488 26.40 -2.75 14.85
CA ALA A 488 26.44 -3.89 13.94
C ALA A 488 25.83 -3.59 12.56
N GLY A 489 24.71 -2.86 12.52
CA GLY A 489 23.99 -2.60 11.28
C GLY A 489 24.77 -1.66 10.35
N SER A 490 25.36 -0.60 10.90
CA SER A 490 26.24 0.28 10.14
C SER A 490 27.52 -0.46 9.71
N SER A 491 28.07 -1.31 10.58
CA SER A 491 29.31 -2.04 10.32
C SER A 491 29.23 -2.98 9.13
N GLU A 492 28.16 -3.80 9.02
CA GLU A 492 27.98 -4.70 7.88
C GLU A 492 27.89 -3.91 6.56
N ASN A 493 27.13 -2.81 6.54
CA ASN A 493 26.96 -2.02 5.32
C ASN A 493 28.25 -1.28 4.90
N LEU A 494 29.04 -0.76 5.84
CA LEU A 494 30.34 -0.16 5.54
C LEU A 494 31.33 -1.18 4.96
N ALA A 495 31.32 -2.41 5.45
CA ALA A 495 32.16 -3.45 4.88
C ALA A 495 31.66 -3.98 3.54
N LEU A 496 30.34 -4.02 3.31
CA LEU A 496 29.79 -4.26 1.98
C LEU A 496 30.24 -3.18 1.00
N ALA A 497 30.28 -1.90 1.42
CA ALA A 497 30.82 -0.82 0.59
C ALA A 497 32.31 -1.01 0.31
N ALA A 498 33.11 -1.45 1.29
CA ALA A 498 34.51 -1.79 1.07
C ALA A 498 34.65 -2.96 0.09
N ALA A 499 33.91 -4.06 0.28
CA ALA A 499 33.92 -5.22 -0.62
C ALA A 499 33.50 -4.89 -2.06
N ALA A 500 32.66 -3.86 -2.24
CA ALA A 500 32.26 -3.38 -3.56
C ALA A 500 33.28 -2.43 -4.24
N SER A 501 34.41 -2.10 -3.60
CA SER A 501 35.36 -1.08 -4.10
C SER A 501 36.34 -1.54 -5.18
N GLY A 502 36.25 -2.79 -5.66
CA GLY A 502 37.09 -3.29 -6.74
C GLY A 502 38.59 -3.24 -6.40
N GLU A 503 39.40 -2.64 -7.27
CA GLU A 503 40.85 -2.48 -7.05
C GLU A 503 41.22 -1.66 -5.80
N ALA A 504 40.32 -0.78 -5.35
CA ALA A 504 40.53 0.04 -4.15
C ALA A 504 40.30 -0.75 -2.85
N PHE A 505 40.01 -2.06 -2.93
CA PHE A 505 39.66 -2.89 -1.78
C PHE A 505 40.67 -2.82 -0.62
N PRO A 506 42.00 -2.91 -0.83
CA PRO A 506 42.95 -2.79 0.30
C PRO A 506 42.85 -1.44 1.02
N LEU A 507 42.77 -0.33 0.27
CA LEU A 507 42.60 1.01 0.82
C LEU A 507 41.26 1.14 1.57
N ALA A 508 40.21 0.54 1.03
CA ALA A 508 38.89 0.54 1.65
C ALA A 508 38.88 -0.23 2.98
N VAL A 509 39.51 -1.40 3.02
CA VAL A 509 39.64 -2.20 4.25
C VAL A 509 40.43 -1.47 5.31
N ASP A 510 41.53 -0.79 4.94
CA ASP A 510 42.33 0.00 5.88
C ASP A 510 41.51 1.10 6.56
N LEU A 511 40.66 1.78 5.79
CA LEU A 511 39.77 2.82 6.31
C LEU A 511 38.65 2.23 7.18
N ILE A 512 37.99 1.16 6.71
CA ILE A 512 36.78 0.64 7.34
C ILE A 512 37.08 -0.19 8.59
N ALA A 513 38.17 -0.96 8.64
CA ALA A 513 38.48 -1.86 9.75
C ALA A 513 38.52 -1.14 11.12
N GLY A 514 38.92 0.13 11.15
CA GLY A 514 38.94 0.95 12.36
C GLY A 514 37.60 1.56 12.78
N THR A 515 36.58 1.49 11.92
CA THR A 515 35.26 2.14 12.09
C THR A 515 34.13 1.17 12.42
N VAL A 516 34.38 -0.13 12.26
CA VAL A 516 33.37 -1.19 12.44
C VAL A 516 33.51 -1.87 13.80
N VAL A 517 32.48 -2.65 14.15
CA VAL A 517 32.47 -3.55 15.30
C VAL A 517 32.17 -4.98 14.86
N ARG A 518 32.67 -5.94 15.64
CA ARG A 518 32.32 -7.34 15.46
C ARG A 518 30.84 -7.59 15.73
N CYS A 519 30.18 -8.35 14.87
CA CYS A 519 28.77 -8.69 14.97
C CYS A 519 28.44 -10.03 14.29
N ASN A 520 27.27 -10.58 14.62
CA ASN A 520 26.73 -11.80 14.03
C ASN A 520 25.95 -11.59 12.71
N GLN A 521 25.77 -10.33 12.28
CA GLN A 521 25.14 -9.95 11.01
C GLN A 521 26.23 -9.78 9.94
N HIS A 522 26.81 -10.90 9.50
CA HIS A 522 27.88 -10.89 8.48
C HIS A 522 27.59 -11.79 7.27
N PHE A 523 26.44 -12.45 7.23
CA PHE A 523 26.07 -13.36 6.15
C PHE A 523 26.10 -12.69 4.77
N ARG A 524 25.64 -11.43 4.66
CA ARG A 524 25.65 -10.73 3.36
C ARG A 524 27.08 -10.44 2.91
N LEU A 525 27.95 -10.05 3.83
CA LEU A 525 29.36 -9.81 3.54
C LEU A 525 30.06 -11.11 3.13
N VAL A 526 29.89 -12.19 3.89
CA VAL A 526 30.49 -13.50 3.59
C VAL A 526 30.02 -13.99 2.22
N HIS A 527 28.72 -13.90 1.93
CA HIS A 527 28.17 -14.25 0.62
C HIS A 527 28.77 -13.39 -0.49
N ASN A 528 28.81 -12.06 -0.33
CA ASN A 528 29.36 -11.15 -1.34
C ASN A 528 30.85 -11.42 -1.63
N LEU A 529 31.67 -11.60 -0.59
CA LEU A 529 33.08 -11.94 -0.74
C LEU A 529 33.29 -13.32 -1.38
N ALA A 530 32.35 -14.26 -1.15
CA ALA A 530 32.40 -15.59 -1.75
C ALA A 530 31.99 -15.61 -3.23
N GLU A 531 31.18 -14.65 -3.70
CA GLU A 531 30.79 -14.57 -5.12
C GLU A 531 31.84 -13.82 -5.98
N ASN A 532 32.78 -13.11 -5.36
CA ASN A 532 33.80 -12.31 -6.04
C ASN A 532 35.20 -12.96 -5.97
N ASP A 533 36.17 -12.42 -6.71
CA ASP A 533 37.57 -12.88 -6.79
C ASP A 533 38.53 -12.21 -5.78
N LEU A 534 37.98 -11.39 -4.87
CA LEU A 534 38.74 -10.72 -3.81
C LEU A 534 39.55 -11.68 -2.90
N PRO A 535 39.06 -12.89 -2.54
CA PRO A 535 39.83 -13.82 -1.72
C PRO A 535 41.13 -14.29 -2.36
N GLU A 536 41.14 -14.43 -3.69
CA GLU A 536 42.34 -14.80 -4.45
C GLU A 536 43.28 -13.63 -4.65
N ARG A 537 42.72 -12.43 -4.88
CA ARG A 537 43.49 -11.24 -5.25
C ARG A 537 44.06 -10.49 -4.06
N PHE A 538 43.28 -10.39 -2.98
CA PHE A 538 43.60 -9.64 -1.77
C PHE A 538 43.36 -10.48 -0.50
N PRO A 539 43.98 -11.66 -0.36
CA PRO A 539 43.71 -12.59 0.75
C PRO A 539 43.97 -11.98 2.14
N ASN A 540 45.00 -11.13 2.27
CA ASN A 540 45.34 -10.47 3.53
C ASN A 540 44.25 -9.46 3.97
N ASP A 541 43.71 -8.71 3.01
CA ASP A 541 42.71 -7.67 3.24
C ASP A 541 41.32 -8.28 3.50
N VAL A 542 40.99 -9.37 2.80
CA VAL A 542 39.80 -10.17 3.12
C VAL A 542 39.88 -10.69 4.55
N LEU A 543 41.02 -11.27 4.95
CA LEU A 543 41.19 -11.75 6.32
C LEU A 543 41.09 -10.61 7.35
N LYS A 544 41.66 -9.44 7.05
CA LYS A 544 41.57 -8.24 7.88
C LYS A 544 40.13 -7.78 8.08
N LEU A 545 39.35 -7.72 7.00
CA LEU A 545 37.95 -7.29 7.05
C LEU A 545 37.07 -8.29 7.81
N LEU A 546 37.27 -9.58 7.58
CA LEU A 546 36.56 -10.63 8.32
C LEU A 546 36.85 -10.58 9.82
N ASP A 547 38.11 -10.40 10.22
CA ASP A 547 38.47 -10.28 11.64
C ASP A 547 37.85 -9.04 12.32
N ALA A 548 37.74 -7.93 11.58
CA ALA A 548 37.15 -6.70 12.09
C ALA A 548 35.63 -6.81 12.36
N ILE A 549 34.92 -7.65 11.59
CA ILE A 549 33.45 -7.72 11.63
C ILE A 549 32.89 -9.01 12.21
N THR A 550 33.59 -10.13 12.11
CA THR A 550 33.03 -11.38 12.61
C THR A 550 33.31 -11.51 14.10
N ASP A 551 32.28 -11.74 14.90
CA ASP A 551 32.40 -11.98 16.35
C ASP A 551 32.86 -13.41 16.68
N GLY A 552 33.01 -14.26 15.66
CA GLY A 552 33.35 -15.66 15.82
C GLY A 552 32.24 -16.51 16.45
N LEU A 553 31.08 -15.95 16.72
CA LEU A 553 29.93 -16.59 17.36
C LEU A 553 28.70 -16.61 16.45
N GLY A 554 28.89 -16.43 15.14
CA GLY A 554 27.82 -16.34 14.14
C GLY A 554 26.80 -17.49 14.18
N ASN A 555 25.59 -17.23 13.69
CA ASN A 555 24.53 -18.23 13.57
C ASN A 555 25.01 -19.43 12.73
N SER A 556 24.66 -20.65 13.13
CA SER A 556 25.12 -21.93 12.54
C SER A 556 24.99 -22.04 11.01
N TRP A 557 24.11 -21.26 10.39
CA TRP A 557 23.86 -21.23 8.95
C TRP A 557 24.97 -20.56 8.12
N ASP A 558 25.79 -19.67 8.70
CA ASP A 558 26.86 -18.94 7.98
C ASP A 558 28.24 -19.63 8.06
N GLY A 559 28.39 -20.59 8.98
CA GLY A 559 29.68 -21.24 9.22
C GLY A 559 30.25 -21.98 8.00
N LEU A 560 29.40 -22.49 7.10
CA LEU A 560 29.85 -23.14 5.85
C LEU A 560 30.38 -22.12 4.83
N GLY A 561 29.72 -20.97 4.70
CA GLY A 561 30.16 -19.89 3.82
C GLY A 561 31.51 -19.34 4.27
N LEU A 562 31.63 -19.03 5.56
CA LEU A 562 32.87 -18.50 6.13
C LEU A 562 34.03 -19.50 6.03
N ARG A 563 33.80 -20.80 6.26
CA ARG A 563 34.82 -21.85 6.06
C ARG A 563 35.31 -21.92 4.62
N ARG A 564 34.39 -21.87 3.63
CA ARG A 564 34.76 -21.85 2.21
C ARG A 564 35.60 -20.62 1.87
N LEU A 565 35.22 -19.46 2.40
CA LEU A 565 35.93 -18.21 2.20
C LEU A 565 37.35 -18.26 2.80
N LEU A 566 37.49 -18.70 4.05
CA LEU A 566 38.78 -18.89 4.71
C LEU A 566 39.67 -19.89 3.98
N ARG A 567 39.08 -20.94 3.39
CA ARG A 567 39.82 -21.90 2.58
C ARG A 567 40.39 -21.26 1.32
N ARG A 568 39.60 -20.46 0.60
CA ARG A 568 40.06 -19.72 -0.58
C ARG A 568 41.19 -18.75 -0.24
N VAL A 569 41.07 -18.03 0.89
CA VAL A 569 42.14 -17.15 1.39
C VAL A 569 43.45 -17.92 1.64
N LEU A 570 43.39 -19.12 2.23
CA LEU A 570 44.58 -19.96 2.41
C LEU A 570 45.14 -20.53 1.12
N ASP A 571 44.28 -20.96 0.20
CA ASP A 571 44.71 -21.51 -1.08
C ASP A 571 45.43 -20.41 -1.91
N ALA A 572 45.00 -19.15 -1.79
CA ALA A 572 45.65 -17.98 -2.40
C ALA A 572 46.95 -17.55 -1.68
N ASN A 573 46.98 -17.61 -0.34
CA ASN A 573 48.18 -17.28 0.44
C ASN A 573 48.37 -18.24 1.64
N PRO A 574 49.13 -19.34 1.46
CA PRO A 574 49.33 -20.34 2.51
C PRO A 574 50.02 -19.83 3.78
N HIS A 575 50.76 -18.71 3.70
CA HIS A 575 51.43 -18.10 4.85
C HIS A 575 50.44 -17.56 5.90
N LEU A 576 49.18 -17.32 5.52
CA LEU A 576 48.15 -16.87 6.45
C LEU A 576 47.68 -17.97 7.43
N SER A 577 48.09 -19.22 7.24
CA SER A 577 47.75 -20.32 8.15
C SER A 577 48.24 -20.12 9.59
N THR A 578 49.31 -19.33 9.79
CA THR A 578 49.84 -18.98 11.11
C THR A 578 49.41 -17.58 11.58
N ASP A 579 48.61 -16.85 10.79
CA ASP A 579 48.13 -15.53 11.16
C ASP A 579 47.18 -15.61 12.37
N PRO A 580 47.37 -14.80 13.42
CA PRO A 580 46.48 -14.80 14.59
C PRO A 580 45.01 -14.61 14.24
N ARG A 581 44.70 -13.78 13.23
CA ARG A 581 43.33 -13.53 12.77
C ARG A 581 42.72 -14.78 12.17
N TYR A 582 43.47 -15.47 11.31
CA TYR A 582 43.02 -16.73 10.70
C TYR A 582 42.79 -17.81 11.75
N THR A 583 43.77 -18.01 12.63
CA THR A 583 43.69 -19.05 13.67
C THR A 583 42.54 -18.81 14.64
N GLN A 584 42.26 -17.55 14.99
CA GLN A 584 41.11 -17.19 15.82
C GLN A 584 39.77 -17.52 15.14
N LEU A 585 39.60 -17.12 13.88
CA LEU A 585 38.38 -17.37 13.10
C LEU A 585 38.13 -18.87 12.88
N ASP A 586 39.17 -19.63 12.52
CA ASP A 586 39.08 -21.07 12.33
C ASP A 586 38.77 -21.81 13.66
N ALA A 587 39.42 -21.41 14.76
CA ALA A 587 39.16 -21.99 16.08
C ALA A 587 37.72 -21.73 16.56
N ASN A 588 37.18 -20.55 16.25
CA ASN A 588 35.80 -20.19 16.55
C ASN A 588 34.81 -21.04 15.74
N LEU A 589 35.05 -21.23 14.44
CA LEU A 589 34.22 -22.09 13.59
C LEU A 589 34.22 -23.55 14.03
N ARG A 590 35.39 -24.09 14.44
CA ARG A 590 35.51 -25.46 14.97
C ARG A 590 34.68 -25.67 16.24
N ARG A 591 34.57 -24.67 17.10
CA ARG A 591 33.74 -24.73 18.33
C ARG A 591 32.23 -24.76 18.06
N GLN A 592 31.78 -24.35 16.88
CA GLN A 592 30.35 -24.35 16.51
C GLN A 592 29.90 -25.59 15.73
N GLY A 593 30.84 -26.35 15.16
CA GLY A 593 30.57 -27.52 14.32
C GLY A 593 30.72 -28.88 15.03
N GLY A 594 30.98 -28.87 16.34
CA GLY A 594 30.89 -30.03 17.22
C GLY A 594 29.76 -29.79 18.22
#